data_AF-A0A925I0V6-F1
#
_entry.id   AF-A0A925I0V6-F1
#
_cell.length_a   1.000
_cell.length_b   1.000
_cell.length_c   1.000
_cell.angle_alpha   90.00
_cell.angle_beta   90.00
_cell.angle_gamma   90.00
#
_symmetry.space_group_name_H-M   'P 1'
#
loop_
_entity.id
_entity.type
_entity.pdbx_description
1 polymer ?
#
loop_
_entity_poly.entity_id
_entity_poly.type
_entity_poly.pdbx_seq_one_letter_code
_entity_poly.pdbx_strand_id
1 'polypeptide(L)'
;MQAGIAPLVIFTLPIHPLAFSIFMLWQISFNVLGHCGYELFPRWFVRSWLGRILNTATHHAQHHESNRANFSLYFNYWDRLMGTNHGRYEERFAEAVGMKLTGSIREA
;
A
#
# COMPACT_ATOMS: atom_id res chain seq x y z
N MET A 1 -4.42 -9.57 9.02
CA MET A 1 -5.47 -10.43 8.39
C MET A 1 -6.72 -9.58 8.15
N GLN A 2 -6.97 -9.14 6.91
CA GLN A 2 -8.12 -8.27 6.55
C GLN A 2 -9.49 -8.93 6.81
N ALA A 3 -9.55 -10.26 6.68
CA ALA A 3 -10.78 -11.04 6.84
C ALA A 3 -11.42 -10.93 8.24
N GLY A 4 -10.65 -10.60 9.29
CA GLY A 4 -11.16 -10.46 10.65
C GLY A 4 -12.12 -9.27 10.84
N ILE A 5 -12.08 -8.28 9.94
CA ILE A 5 -12.97 -7.11 9.99
C ILE A 5 -14.38 -7.46 9.49
N ALA A 6 -14.49 -8.38 8.52
CA ALA A 6 -15.75 -8.67 7.85
C ALA A 6 -16.85 -9.20 8.79
N PRO A 7 -16.61 -10.16 9.71
CA PRO A 7 -17.62 -10.58 10.67
C PRO A 7 -18.15 -9.43 11.53
N LEU A 8 -17.26 -8.57 12.03
CA LEU A 8 -17.66 -7.43 12.85
C LEU A 8 -18.62 -6.52 12.09
N VAL A 9 -18.27 -6.14 10.85
CA VAL A 9 -19.11 -5.23 10.04
C VAL A 9 -20.46 -5.88 9.69
N ILE A 10 -20.46 -7.14 9.26
CA ILE A 10 -21.70 -7.86 8.85
C ILE A 10 -22.69 -8.00 10.01
N PHE A 11 -22.21 -8.27 11.22
CA PHE A 11 -23.09 -8.51 12.37
C PHE A 11 -23.46 -7.23 13.14
N THR A 12 -22.78 -6.11 12.92
CA THR A 12 -23.01 -4.87 13.69
C THR A 12 -23.59 -3.72 12.88
N LEU A 13 -23.45 -3.72 11.55
CA LEU A 13 -23.85 -2.61 10.70
C LEU A 13 -24.76 -3.07 9.56
N PRO A 14 -25.86 -2.35 9.27
CA PRO A 14 -26.61 -2.57 8.04
C PRO A 14 -25.78 -2.06 6.84
N ILE A 15 -25.32 -2.97 5.99
CA ILE A 15 -24.52 -2.63 4.81
C ILE A 15 -25.44 -2.57 3.59
N HIS A 16 -25.42 -1.44 2.88
CA HIS A 16 -26.10 -1.32 1.59
C HIS A 16 -25.41 -2.22 0.53
N PRO A 17 -26.14 -3.04 -0.25
CA PRO A 17 -25.53 -3.99 -1.20
C PRO A 17 -24.57 -3.33 -2.19
N LEU A 18 -24.92 -2.14 -2.71
CA LEU A 18 -24.04 -1.40 -3.61
C LEU A 18 -22.71 -0.99 -2.95
N ALA A 19 -22.74 -0.55 -1.69
CA ALA A 19 -21.53 -0.17 -0.96
C ALA A 19 -20.63 -1.39 -0.73
N PHE A 20 -21.23 -2.53 -0.39
CA PHE A 20 -20.51 -3.79 -0.28
C PHE A 20 -19.86 -4.19 -1.61
N SER A 21 -20.59 -4.13 -2.72
CA SER A 21 -20.05 -4.48 -4.05
C SER A 21 -18.90 -3.58 -4.48
N ILE A 22 -19.00 -2.27 -4.24
CA ILE A 22 -17.91 -1.33 -4.54
C ILE A 22 -16.68 -1.64 -3.67
N PHE A 23 -16.88 -1.90 -2.38
CA PHE A 23 -15.80 -2.27 -1.48
C PHE A 23 -15.15 -3.62 -1.87
N MET A 24 -15.95 -4.60 -2.31
CA MET A 24 -15.44 -5.88 -2.81
C MET A 24 -14.62 -5.71 -4.09
N LEU A 25 -15.09 -4.90 -5.04
CA LEU A 25 -14.32 -4.60 -6.24
C LEU A 25 -12.98 -3.95 -5.87
N TRP A 26 -13.03 -2.93 -5.00
CA TRP A 26 -11.84 -2.24 -4.51
C TRP A 26 -10.85 -3.20 -3.83
N GLN A 27 -11.30 -4.04 -2.91
CA GLN A 27 -10.40 -4.96 -2.21
C GLN A 27 -9.75 -5.96 -3.17
N ILE A 28 -10.49 -6.46 -4.16
CA ILE A 28 -9.99 -7.44 -5.12
C ILE A 28 -8.93 -6.76 -6.00
N SER A 29 -9.22 -5.56 -6.50
CA SER A 29 -8.24 -4.77 -7.25
C SER A 29 -6.96 -4.54 -6.44
N PHE A 30 -7.06 -4.11 -5.18
CA PHE A 30 -5.88 -3.90 -4.33
C PHE A 30 -5.12 -5.19 -4.02
N ASN A 31 -5.83 -6.31 -3.83
CA ASN A 31 -5.19 -7.61 -3.60
C ASN A 31 -4.40 -8.04 -4.84
N VAL A 32 -4.98 -7.90 -6.03
CA VAL A 32 -4.29 -8.17 -7.30
C VAL A 32 -3.08 -7.24 -7.46
N LEU A 33 -3.24 -5.93 -7.23
CA LEU A 33 -2.14 -4.97 -7.32
C LEU A 33 -1.00 -5.29 -6.35
N GLY A 34 -1.31 -5.68 -5.11
CA GLY A 34 -0.29 -6.04 -4.11
C GLY A 34 0.44 -7.34 -4.41
N HIS A 35 -0.17 -8.28 -5.14
CA HIS A 35 0.33 -9.64 -5.33
C HIS A 35 0.65 -10.01 -6.78
N CYS A 36 0.49 -9.11 -7.76
CA CYS A 36 0.79 -9.39 -9.16
C CYS A 36 2.30 -9.53 -9.45
N GLY A 37 3.16 -9.14 -8.51
CA GLY A 37 4.62 -9.23 -8.63
C GLY A 37 5.27 -8.12 -9.45
N TYR A 38 4.50 -7.14 -9.91
CA TYR A 38 4.99 -6.00 -10.68
C TYR A 38 4.57 -4.67 -10.05
N GLU A 39 5.48 -3.70 -10.05
CA GLU A 39 5.14 -2.33 -9.69
C GLU A 39 4.50 -1.63 -10.90
N LEU A 40 3.17 -1.47 -10.84
CA LEU A 40 2.39 -0.86 -11.93
C LEU A 40 2.32 0.66 -11.84
N PHE A 41 2.65 1.23 -10.68
CA PHE A 41 2.65 2.69 -10.52
C PHE A 41 3.79 3.34 -11.32
N PRO A 42 3.54 4.51 -11.93
CA PRO A 42 4.56 5.20 -12.73
C PRO A 42 5.70 5.74 -11.86
N ARG A 43 6.86 6.01 -12.48
CA ARG A 43 8.09 6.44 -11.79
C ARG A 43 7.94 7.70 -10.91
N TRP A 44 7.04 8.60 -11.28
CA TRP A 44 6.79 9.83 -10.53
C TRP A 44 5.88 9.61 -9.31
N PHE A 45 5.25 8.46 -9.18
CA PHE A 45 4.19 8.21 -8.20
C PHE A 45 4.67 8.45 -6.77
N VAL A 46 5.79 7.85 -6.38
CA VAL A 46 6.35 7.99 -5.02
C VAL A 46 6.71 9.43 -4.65
N ARG A 47 6.98 10.29 -5.65
CA ARG A 47 7.28 11.72 -5.47
C ARG A 47 6.03 12.60 -5.44
N SER A 48 4.87 12.04 -5.79
CA SER A 48 3.60 12.77 -5.81
C SER A 48 2.93 12.76 -4.44
N TRP A 49 1.95 13.66 -4.24
CA TRP A 49 1.13 13.65 -3.04
C TRP A 49 0.36 12.32 -2.86
N LEU A 50 -0.06 11.70 -3.97
CA LEU A 50 -0.71 10.38 -3.95
C LEU A 50 0.23 9.28 -3.45
N GLY A 51 1.52 9.33 -3.80
CA GLY A 51 2.53 8.36 -3.34
C GLY A 51 2.83 8.45 -1.84
N ARG A 52 2.43 9.53 -1.17
CA ARG A 52 2.51 9.66 0.29
C ARG A 52 1.26 9.09 0.99
N ILE A 53 0.17 8.89 0.25
CA ILE A 53 -1.13 8.47 0.80
C ILE A 53 -1.42 7.01 0.50
N LEU A 54 -1.16 6.55 -0.73
CA LEU A 54 -1.56 5.22 -1.21
C LEU A 54 -0.41 4.23 -1.10
N ASN A 55 -0.75 2.97 -0.86
CA ASN A 55 0.20 1.86 -0.92
C ASN A 55 0.49 1.44 -2.36
N THR A 56 1.68 0.87 -2.57
CA THR A 56 2.10 0.29 -3.84
C THR A 56 2.38 -1.20 -3.70
N ALA A 57 2.57 -1.89 -4.83
CA ALA A 57 2.97 -3.30 -4.84
C ALA A 57 4.29 -3.50 -4.08
N THR A 58 5.24 -2.58 -4.27
CA THR A 58 6.54 -2.60 -3.57
C THR A 58 6.37 -2.46 -2.05
N HIS A 59 5.50 -1.57 -1.59
CA HIS A 59 5.23 -1.38 -0.15
C HIS A 59 4.77 -2.69 0.50
N HIS A 60 3.82 -3.37 -0.15
CA HIS A 60 3.26 -4.64 0.30
C HIS A 60 4.27 -5.80 0.20
N ALA A 61 5.05 -5.86 -0.87
CA ALA A 61 6.10 -6.86 -1.02
C ALA A 61 7.13 -6.76 0.11
N GLN A 62 7.61 -5.54 0.43
CA GLN A 62 8.53 -5.31 1.55
C GLN A 62 7.95 -5.70 2.91
N HIS A 63 6.64 -5.50 3.12
CA HIS A 63 5.96 -5.99 4.30
C HIS A 63 6.12 -7.50 4.43
N HIS A 64 5.89 -8.25 3.35
CA HIS A 64 6.03 -9.71 3.36
C HIS A 64 7.48 -10.20 3.49
N GLU A 65 8.47 -9.42 3.04
CA GLU A 65 9.90 -9.76 3.18
C GLU A 65 10.36 -9.77 4.65
N SER A 66 9.89 -8.81 5.46
CA SER A 66 10.42 -8.61 6.82
C SER A 66 9.37 -8.68 7.94
N ASN A 67 8.10 -8.42 7.65
CA ASN A 67 6.97 -8.28 8.57
C ASN A 67 7.23 -7.30 9.74
N ARG A 68 8.17 -6.35 9.58
CA ARG A 68 8.59 -5.39 10.62
C ARG A 68 8.22 -3.93 10.31
N ALA A 69 7.72 -3.66 9.12
CA ALA A 69 7.34 -2.35 8.63
C ALA A 69 6.19 -2.50 7.64
N ASN A 70 5.66 -1.37 7.16
CA ASN A 70 4.66 -1.29 6.10
C ASN A 70 3.37 -2.05 6.46
N PHE A 71 2.77 -1.75 7.62
CA PHE A 71 1.62 -2.50 8.14
C PHE A 71 0.28 -2.08 7.54
N SER A 72 0.20 -0.87 6.97
CA SER A 72 -1.03 -0.39 6.36
C SER A 72 -1.38 -1.22 5.14
N LEU A 73 -2.69 -1.45 4.96
CA LEU A 73 -3.20 -2.25 3.85
C LEU A 73 -3.50 -1.40 2.61
N TYR A 74 -4.22 -0.29 2.77
CA TYR A 74 -4.63 0.57 1.64
C TYR A 74 -3.88 1.90 1.58
N PHE A 75 -3.58 2.49 2.75
CA PHE A 75 -3.10 3.87 2.85
C PHE A 75 -1.76 3.97 3.59
N ASN A 76 -0.71 4.26 2.82
CA ASN A 76 0.65 4.48 3.30
C ASN A 76 0.76 5.62 4.32
N TYR A 77 -0.18 6.57 4.27
CA TYR A 77 -0.27 7.67 5.22
C TYR A 77 -0.22 7.17 6.68
N TRP A 78 -0.87 6.06 6.99
CA TRP A 78 -0.88 5.50 8.35
C TRP A 78 0.50 5.05 8.81
N ASP A 79 1.26 4.38 7.94
CA ASP A 79 2.63 3.95 8.28
C ASP A 79 3.58 5.14 8.42
N ARG A 80 3.38 6.20 7.63
CA ARG A 80 4.17 7.43 7.78
C ARG A 80 3.84 8.15 9.08
N LEU A 81 2.55 8.27 9.42
CA LEU A 81 2.11 8.89 10.67
C LEU A 81 2.62 8.15 11.90
N MET A 82 2.62 6.82 11.86
CA MET A 82 3.06 5.98 12.98
C MET A 82 4.56 5.66 12.97
N GLY A 83 5.31 6.15 11.99
CA GLY A 83 6.74 5.87 11.86
C GLY A 83 7.08 4.40 11.56
N THR A 84 6.14 3.66 10.97
CA THR A 84 6.28 2.23 10.64
C THR A 84 6.53 1.97 9.16
N ASN A 85 6.74 3.02 8.36
CA ASN A 85 7.13 2.89 6.96
C ASN A 85 8.60 2.42 6.86
N HIS A 86 8.87 1.49 5.95
CA HIS A 86 10.19 0.91 5.78
C HIS A 86 11.19 1.97 5.27
N GLY A 87 12.32 2.15 5.96
CA GLY A 87 13.28 3.22 5.65
C GLY A 87 13.89 3.20 4.25
N ARG A 88 13.79 2.07 3.52
CA ARG A 88 14.22 1.92 2.12
C ARG A 88 13.07 1.73 1.13
N TYR A 89 11.85 2.11 1.50
CA TYR A 89 10.69 1.97 0.63
C TYR A 89 10.88 2.68 -0.72
N GLU A 90 11.32 3.93 -0.70
CA GLU A 90 11.43 4.75 -1.92
C GLU A 90 12.57 4.28 -2.83
N GLU A 91 13.67 3.79 -2.23
CA GLU A 91 14.78 3.17 -2.96
C GLU A 91 14.32 1.90 -3.70
N ARG A 92 13.60 1.01 -3.01
CA ARG A 92 13.08 -0.23 -3.61
C ARG A 92 12.02 0.05 -4.67
N PHE A 93 11.17 1.06 -4.46
CA PHE A 93 10.21 1.46 -5.49
C PHE A 93 10.96 1.92 -6.74
N ALA A 94 11.97 2.79 -6.59
CA ALA A 94 12.78 3.28 -7.70
C ALA A 94 13.48 2.13 -8.46
N GLU A 95 14.03 1.14 -7.76
CA GLU A 95 14.58 -0.08 -8.35
C GLU A 95 13.52 -0.83 -9.18
N ALA A 96 12.34 -1.07 -8.61
CA ALA A 96 11.25 -1.82 -9.25
C ALA A 96 10.74 -1.17 -10.55
N VAL A 97 10.74 0.16 -10.61
CA VAL A 97 10.34 0.91 -11.82
C VAL A 97 11.52 1.25 -12.75
N GLY A 98 12.73 0.78 -12.45
CA GLY A 98 13.95 1.02 -13.23
C GLY A 98 14.39 2.49 -13.27
N MET A 99 14.09 3.25 -12.22
CA MET A 99 14.50 4.64 -12.07
C MET A 99 15.94 4.70 -11.54
N LYS A 100 16.82 5.50 -12.18
CA LYS A 100 18.13 5.79 -11.57
C LYS A 100 17.93 6.68 -10.35
N LEU A 101 18.38 6.23 -9.18
CA LEU A 101 18.44 7.03 -7.97
C LEU A 101 19.52 8.11 -8.14
N THR A 102 19.17 9.26 -8.71
CA THR A 102 20.04 10.44 -8.69
C THR A 102 19.90 11.15 -7.35
N GLY A 103 20.87 10.94 -6.45
CA GLY A 103 21.25 11.85 -5.36
C GLY A 103 20.23 12.08 -4.22
N SER A 104 20.59 11.61 -3.02
CA SER A 104 20.06 12.00 -1.70
C SER A 104 18.54 11.94 -1.48
N ILE A 105 18.07 10.80 -0.95
CA ILE A 105 16.86 10.73 -0.10
C ILE A 105 17.31 10.57 1.36
N ARG A 106 18.42 11.22 1.76
CA ARG A 106 18.95 11.13 3.12
C ARG A 106 18.55 12.28 4.04
N GLU A 107 17.81 13.28 3.54
CA GLU A 107 17.48 14.46 4.32
C GLU A 107 16.02 14.90 4.07
N ALA A 108 15.10 14.36 4.87
CA ALA A 108 13.81 14.98 5.21
C ALA A 108 13.27 14.36 6.50
#